data_AF-A0A2A2GS87-F1
#
_entry.id   AF-A0A2A2GS87-F1
#
_cell.length_a   1.000
_cell.length_b   1.000
_cell.length_c   1.000
_cell.angle_alpha   90.00
_cell.angle_beta   90.00
_cell.angle_gamma   90.00
#
_symmetry.space_group_name_H-M   'P 1'
#
loop_
_entity.id
_entity.type
_entity.pdbx_description
1 polymer ?
#
loop_
_entity_poly.entity_id
_entity_poly.type
_entity_poly.pdbx_seq_one_letter_code
_entity_poly.pdbx_strand_id
1 'polypeptide(L)'
;MVKRLLLFWQFCIGLGFAEWVMFSDGGDTYIYNNQSGEIFIRHHVGKQNYEDVFVKMSRGVFPNELKTLQSTQKSPNPLPNPQGVDENLEQRKLDALKKSQEVLNNALEF
;
A
#
# COMPACT_ATOMS: atom_id res chain seq x y z
N MET A 1 -35.37 31.98 14.87
CA MET A 1 -35.15 30.80 14.01
C MET A 1 -33.75 30.80 13.38
N VAL A 2 -33.35 31.91 12.73
CA VAL A 2 -32.07 32.04 11.99
C VAL A 2 -30.82 31.71 12.82
N LYS A 3 -30.72 32.17 14.09
CA LYS A 3 -29.59 31.86 14.98
C LYS A 3 -29.38 30.36 15.25
N ARG A 4 -30.47 29.58 15.33
CA ARG A 4 -30.38 28.12 15.56
C ARG A 4 -29.92 27.38 14.30
N LEU A 5 -30.32 27.88 13.12
CA LEU A 5 -29.85 27.36 11.83
C LEU A 5 -28.35 27.68 11.62
N LEU A 6 -27.91 28.86 12.04
CA LEU A 6 -26.50 29.30 11.94
C LEU A 6 -25.58 28.47 12.85
N LEU A 7 -26.03 28.14 14.06
CA LEU A 7 -25.30 27.23 14.97
C LEU A 7 -25.22 25.79 14.43
N PHE A 8 -26.31 25.30 13.81
CA PHE A 8 -26.33 23.98 13.19
C PHE A 8 -25.36 23.89 12.00
N TRP A 9 -25.28 24.97 11.21
CA TRP A 9 -24.32 25.09 10.11
C TRP A 9 -22.87 25.03 10.60
N GLN A 10 -22.54 25.69 11.71
CA GLN A 10 -21.19 25.65 12.27
C GLN A 10 -20.80 24.28 12.82
N PHE A 11 -21.76 23.53 13.37
CA PHE A 11 -21.53 22.16 13.83
C PHE A 11 -21.25 21.19 12.67
N CYS A 12 -21.93 21.35 11.53
CA CYS A 12 -21.73 20.50 10.35
C CYS A 12 -20.37 20.71 9.67
N ILE A 13 -19.76 21.89 9.77
CA ILE A 13 -18.46 22.17 9.15
C ILE A 13 -17.33 21.37 9.85
N GLY A 14 -17.41 21.13 11.15
CA GLY A 14 -16.33 20.50 11.92
C GLY A 14 -16.08 19.01 11.63
N LEU A 15 -17.06 18.29 11.07
CA LEU A 15 -16.99 16.84 10.90
C LEU A 15 -16.41 16.39 9.54
N GLY A 16 -16.18 17.33 8.62
CA GLY A 16 -15.82 17.01 7.24
C GLY A 16 -14.33 17.04 6.89
N PHE A 17 -13.45 17.43 7.82
CA PHE A 17 -12.04 17.63 7.49
C PHE A 17 -11.23 16.37 7.78
N ALA A 18 -10.59 15.83 6.73
CA ALA A 18 -9.51 14.88 6.88
C ALA A 18 -8.40 15.54 7.68
N GLU A 19 -8.09 14.99 8.85
CA GLU A 19 -7.02 15.51 9.68
C GLU A 19 -5.72 14.94 9.14
N TRP A 20 -4.97 15.79 8.44
CA TRP A 20 -3.59 15.50 8.09
C TRP A 20 -2.75 15.64 9.35
N VAL A 21 -2.16 14.54 9.79
CA VAL A 21 -1.33 14.49 10.99
C VAL A 21 0.11 14.29 10.57
N MET A 22 1.00 15.08 11.17
CA MET A 22 2.43 15.04 10.91
C MET A 22 3.17 14.55 12.16
N PHE A 23 4.15 13.67 11.98
CA PHE A 23 5.09 13.28 13.03
C PHE A 23 6.50 13.10 12.46
N SER A 24 7.53 13.23 13.29
CA SER A 24 8.92 13.00 12.90
C SER A 24 9.59 12.10 13.94
N ASP A 25 10.44 11.19 13.47
CA ASP A 25 11.24 10.28 14.29
C ASP A 25 12.68 10.79 14.51
N GLY A 26 12.97 12.02 14.07
CA GLY A 26 14.29 12.65 14.13
C GLY A 26 15.13 12.46 12.86
N GLY A 27 14.77 11.51 11.98
CA GLY A 27 15.38 11.35 10.65
C GLY A 27 14.44 11.79 9.54
N ASP A 28 13.27 11.17 9.49
CA ASP A 28 12.26 11.41 8.45
C ASP A 28 11.04 12.14 9.02
N THR A 29 10.23 12.72 8.14
CA THR A 29 8.94 13.33 8.50
C THR A 29 7.80 12.61 7.81
N TYR A 30 6.83 12.16 8.58
CA TYR A 30 5.68 11.41 8.11
C TYR A 30 4.44 12.30 8.14
N ILE A 31 3.68 12.24 7.05
CA ILE A 31 2.43 12.97 6.89
C ILE A 31 1.38 11.92 6.55
N TYR A 32 0.42 11.69 7.45
CA TYR A 32 -0.64 10.72 7.23
C TYR A 32 -2.03 11.36 7.22
N ASN A 33 -2.89 10.85 6.35
CA ASN A 33 -4.30 11.20 6.29
C ASN A 33 -5.12 10.14 7.02
N ASN A 34 -5.80 10.53 8.10
CA ASN A 34 -6.58 9.59 8.92
C ASN A 34 -7.87 9.07 8.26
N GLN A 35 -8.30 9.66 7.14
CA GLN A 35 -9.47 9.23 6.39
C GLN A 35 -9.10 8.33 5.20
N SER A 36 -8.15 8.76 4.37
CA SER A 36 -7.74 8.01 3.17
C SER A 36 -6.72 6.91 3.48
N GLY A 37 -6.02 7.00 4.62
CA GLY A 37 -4.88 6.13 4.94
C GLY A 37 -3.66 6.39 4.06
N GLU A 38 -3.62 7.52 3.36
CA GLU A 38 -2.45 7.94 2.59
C GLU A 38 -1.33 8.38 3.53
N ILE A 39 -0.11 7.97 3.22
CA ILE A 39 1.08 8.31 3.98
C ILE A 39 2.13 8.85 3.02
N PHE A 40 2.69 10.02 3.33
CA PHE A 40 3.85 10.59 2.67
C PHE A 40 5.01 10.62 3.64
N ILE A 41 6.19 10.21 3.17
CA ILE A 41 7.44 10.27 3.92
C ILE A 41 8.32 11.30 3.26
N ARG A 42 8.66 12.37 3.97
CA ARG A 42 9.73 13.29 3.58
C ARG A 42 11.04 12.66 4.01
N HIS A 43 11.84 12.26 3.04
CA HIS A 43 13.19 11.78 3.26
C HIS A 43 14.19 12.93 3.14
N HIS A 44 14.99 13.15 4.17
CA HIS A 44 15.96 14.25 4.18
C HIS A 44 17.27 13.81 3.51
N VAL A 45 17.58 14.38 2.34
CA VAL A 45 18.73 13.99 1.52
C VAL A 45 20.03 14.76 1.89
N GLY A 46 20.02 15.49 3.01
CA GLY A 46 21.22 16.19 3.54
C GLY A 46 21.72 17.36 2.67
N LYS A 47 20.89 17.85 1.75
CA LYS A 47 21.20 18.98 0.86
C LYS A 47 20.46 20.25 1.28
N GLN A 48 20.60 21.33 0.52
CA GLN A 48 19.96 22.61 0.82
C GLN A 48 18.43 22.47 0.98
N ASN A 49 17.81 23.37 1.74
CA ASN A 49 16.36 23.42 1.90
C ASN A 49 15.66 23.30 0.53
N TYR A 50 14.57 22.51 0.46
CA TYR A 50 13.75 22.20 -0.74
C TYR A 50 14.22 21.07 -1.66
N GLU A 51 15.28 20.33 -1.33
CA GLU A 51 15.65 19.09 -2.05
C GLU A 51 15.05 17.81 -1.46
N ASP A 52 14.16 17.93 -0.46
CA ASP A 52 13.58 16.76 0.17
C ASP A 52 12.58 16.06 -0.76
N VAL A 53 12.61 14.73 -0.72
CA VAL A 53 11.73 13.89 -1.54
C VAL A 53 10.57 13.43 -0.69
N PHE A 54 9.34 13.60 -1.20
CA PHE A 54 8.14 13.03 -0.62
C PHE A 54 7.81 11.70 -1.29
N VAL A 55 7.99 10.61 -0.57
CA VAL A 55 7.62 9.27 -1.03
C VAL A 55 6.21 8.97 -0.54
N LYS A 56 5.28 8.72 -1.47
CA LYS A 56 3.94 8.22 -1.15
C LYS A 56 4.01 6.73 -0.88
N MET A 57 3.65 6.29 0.32
CA MET A 57 3.50 4.86 0.59
C MET A 57 2.23 4.32 -0.07
N SER A 58 2.31 3.07 -0.53
CA SER A 58 1.12 2.32 -0.91
C SER A 58 0.19 2.22 0.29
N ARG A 59 -1.11 2.39 0.04
CA ARG A 59 -2.11 2.25 1.09
C ARG A 59 -2.07 0.82 1.63
N GLY A 60 -1.96 0.68 2.94
CA GLY A 60 -2.15 -0.62 3.62
C GLY A 60 -3.55 -1.19 3.37
N VAL A 61 -3.73 -2.48 3.60
CA VAL A 61 -5.04 -3.13 3.47
C VAL A 61 -5.85 -2.92 4.74
N PHE A 62 -7.04 -2.36 4.62
CA PHE A 62 -7.95 -2.24 5.76
C PHE A 62 -8.49 -3.63 6.15
N PRO A 63 -8.66 -3.95 7.44
CA PRO A 63 -9.18 -5.25 7.87
C PRO A 63 -10.52 -5.62 7.23
N ASN A 64 -11.34 -4.63 6.89
CA ASN A 64 -12.64 -4.83 6.23
C ASN A 64 -12.51 -5.24 4.75
N GLU A 65 -11.39 -4.94 4.09
CA GLU A 65 -11.13 -5.30 2.70
C GLU A 65 -10.54 -6.72 2.56
N LEU A 66 -9.94 -7.24 3.63
CA LEU A 66 -9.52 -8.65 3.70
C LEU A 66 -10.71 -9.62 3.58
N LYS A 67 -11.89 -9.22 4.04
CA LYS A 67 -13.12 -10.02 3.94
C LYS A 67 -13.62 -10.12 2.49
N THR A 68 -13.43 -9.08 1.68
CA THR A 68 -13.88 -9.05 0.27
C THR A 68 -12.90 -9.77 -0.66
N LEU A 69 -11.61 -9.82 -0.30
CA LEU A 69 -10.58 -10.56 -1.05
C LEU A 69 -10.75 -12.09 -0.95
N GLN A 70 -11.41 -12.60 0.10
CA GLN A 70 -11.75 -14.03 0.18
C GLN A 70 -12.94 -14.42 -0.70
N SER A 71 -13.77 -13.47 -1.14
CA SER A 71 -14.91 -13.73 -2.03
C SER A 71 -14.61 -13.44 -3.51
N THR A 72 -13.46 -12.85 -3.82
CA THR A 72 -13.06 -12.52 -5.20
C THR A 72 -11.68 -13.09 -5.53
N GLN A 73 -11.39 -14.34 -5.16
CA GLN A 73 -10.54 -15.19 -5.99
C GLN A 73 -11.34 -15.69 -7.20
N LYS A 74 -11.80 -14.75 -8.03
CA LYS A 74 -12.09 -15.08 -9.41
C LYS A 74 -10.74 -15.06 -10.10
N SER A 75 -10.24 -16.26 -10.39
CA SER A 75 -9.09 -16.51 -11.27
C SER A 75 -9.04 -15.46 -12.37
N PRO A 76 -7.87 -14.88 -12.68
CA PRO A 76 -7.75 -14.11 -13.92
C PRO A 76 -8.22 -15.01 -15.06
N ASN A 77 -9.05 -14.46 -15.95
CA ASN A 77 -9.58 -15.15 -17.13
C ASN A 77 -8.48 -15.98 -17.80
N PRO A 78 -8.76 -17.24 -18.20
CA PRO A 78 -7.86 -17.95 -19.08
C PRO A 78 -7.71 -17.15 -20.37
N LEU A 79 -6.47 -16.88 -20.75
CA LEU A 79 -6.09 -16.53 -22.12
C LEU A 79 -6.72 -17.56 -23.08
N PRO A 80 -7.02 -17.22 -24.35
CA PRO A 80 -7.58 -18.17 -25.29
C PRO A 80 -6.59 -19.33 -25.44
N ASN A 81 -7.08 -20.54 -25.15
CA ASN A 81 -6.39 -21.81 -25.26
C ASN A 81 -5.64 -21.95 -26.60
N PRO A 82 -4.29 -21.97 -26.63
CA PRO A 82 -3.57 -22.76 -27.62
C PRO A 82 -3.38 -24.15 -27.00
N GLN A 83 -4.01 -25.14 -27.60
CA GLN A 83 -3.81 -26.55 -27.28
C GLN A 83 -2.30 -26.87 -27.24
N GLY A 84 -1.80 -27.28 -26.08
CA GLY A 84 -0.42 -27.74 -25.90
C GLY A 84 0.03 -27.63 -24.46
N VAL A 85 -0.16 -28.68 -23.67
CA VAL A 85 0.51 -28.82 -22.36
C VAL A 85 2.00 -28.97 -22.65
N ASP A 86 2.73 -27.86 -22.61
CA ASP A 86 4.18 -27.87 -22.68
C ASP A 86 4.70 -28.28 -21.31
N GLU A 87 4.91 -29.59 -21.10
CA GLU A 87 5.50 -30.18 -19.89
C GLU A 87 6.82 -29.49 -19.50
N ASN A 88 7.51 -28.90 -20.49
CA ASN A 88 8.74 -28.15 -20.29
C ASN A 88 8.51 -26.84 -19.49
N LEU A 89 7.34 -26.22 -19.58
CA LEU A 89 7.02 -24.98 -18.86
C LEU A 89 6.82 -25.24 -17.37
N GLU A 90 6.10 -26.30 -17.01
CA GLU A 90 5.91 -26.69 -15.60
C GLU A 90 7.23 -27.14 -14.98
N GLN A 91 8.06 -27.86 -15.74
CA GLN A 91 9.38 -28.28 -15.26
C GLN A 91 10.31 -27.08 -15.02
N ARG A 92 10.29 -26.06 -15.89
CA ARG A 92 11.04 -24.80 -15.69
C ARG A 92 10.57 -24.03 -14.45
N LYS A 93 9.27 -24.05 -14.13
CA LYS A 93 8.75 -23.43 -12.90
C LYS A 93 9.25 -24.16 -11.66
N LEU A 94 9.19 -25.49 -11.67
CA LEU A 94 9.67 -26.32 -10.55
C LEU A 94 11.18 -26.13 -10.33
N ASP A 95 11.98 -26.10 -11.39
CA ASP A 95 13.42 -25.86 -11.30
C ASP A 95 13.75 -24.45 -10.79
N ALA A 96 13.00 -23.43 -11.20
CA ALA A 96 13.18 -22.07 -10.70
C ALA A 96 12.87 -21.96 -9.20
N LEU A 97 11.82 -22.65 -8.74
CA LEU A 97 11.47 -22.70 -7.31
C LEU A 97 12.50 -23.46 -6.48
N LYS A 98 13.02 -24.59 -7.00
CA LYS A 98 14.07 -25.34 -6.32
C LYS A 98 15.36 -24.54 -6.22
N LYS A 99 15.74 -23.86 -7.31
CA LYS A 99 16.93 -23.00 -7.35
C LYS A 99 16.83 -21.81 -6.39
N SER A 100 15.66 -21.19 -6.25
CA SER A 100 15.48 -20.09 -5.30
C SER A 100 15.62 -20.58 -3.85
N GLN A 101 15.11 -21.79 -3.55
CA GLN A 101 15.24 -22.39 -2.22
C GLN A 101 16.68 -22.80 -1.88
N GLU A 102 17.43 -23.34 -2.85
CA GLU A 102 18.86 -23.65 -2.68
C GLU A 102 19.70 -22.38 -2.46
N VAL A 103 19.42 -21.29 -3.16
CA VAL A 103 20.11 -20.00 -2.96
C VAL A 103 19.84 -19.45 -1.56
N LEU A 104 18.59 -19.52 -1.09
CA LEU A 104 18.24 -19.11 0.27
C LEU A 104 18.94 -19.96 1.33
N ASN A 105 18.98 -21.28 1.15
CA ASN A 105 19.66 -22.16 2.10
C ASN A 105 21.19 -21.93 2.11
N ASN A 106 21.83 -21.77 0.94
CA ASN A 106 23.27 -21.45 0.88
C ASN A 106 23.60 -20.08 1.50
N ALA A 107 22.69 -19.10 1.40
CA ALA A 107 22.87 -17.80 2.04
C ALA A 107 22.77 -17.87 3.58
N LEU A 108 22.20 -18.95 4.13
CA LEU A 108 22.11 -19.20 5.57
C LEU A 108 23.26 -20.06 6.12
N GLU A 109 24.08 -20.66 5.25
CA GLU A 109 25.25 -21.47 5.62
C GLU A 109 26.57 -20.68 5.65
N PHE A 110 26.54 -19.36 5.49
CA PHE A 110 27.64 -18.41 5.75
C PHE A 110 27.47 -17.71 7.10
#